data_AF-A0A0D0E7G6-F1
#
_entry.id   AF-A0A0D0E7G6-F1
#
_cell.length_a   1.000
_cell.length_b   1.000
_cell.length_c   1.000
_cell.angle_alpha   90.00
_cell.angle_beta   90.00
_cell.angle_gamma   90.00
#
_symmetry.space_group_name_H-M   'P 1'
#
loop_
_entity.id
_entity.type
_entity.pdbx_description
1 polymer ?
#
loop_
_entity_poly.entity_id
_entity_poly.type
_entity_poly.pdbx_seq_one_letter_code
_entity_poly.pdbx_strand_id
1 'polypeptide(L)'
;MMNWNSFSSFATRFLHLAWALSYLLLVMPSALCTTYNRTSSLVAYQFLDAFTWQTIADPVHGRVNYVNYPTAQQDSLVSVHGDRVVLRADSTTTLDPTGPGRNSFRLVSNERYTTHVAIFDIAHMPQGCGTWPAISEIDDTSSTAGGKIDIIEGVNDQTPNLSSLHTSANCTMPDSRMMTGEAQGDDCSSGSGCGVDIDDPASYGPPFNTMGGGWYAVERTATYISIFFWKRNDASVPRQVSHPGRTVDPSTWGIPAAYFPNIDCDFSTHFSPHHIMISLTFCGDWAGSNATYSASGCPSTCVDFVNQNPSAFSGAYFEFNRLSIYQ
;
A
#
# COMPACT_ATOMS: atom_id res chain seq x y z
N MET A 1 -23.38 85.16 26.47
CA MET A 1 -23.17 85.76 27.81
C MET A 1 -23.53 84.71 28.85
N MET A 2 -22.68 84.60 29.87
CA MET A 2 -22.55 83.50 30.82
C MET A 2 -23.85 83.11 31.54
N ASN A 3 -24.02 81.81 31.80
CA ASN A 3 -24.18 81.37 33.19
C ASN A 3 -23.80 79.90 33.37
N TRP A 4 -22.75 79.71 34.17
CA TRP A 4 -22.36 78.48 34.85
C TRP A 4 -22.98 78.50 36.25
N ASN A 5 -23.52 77.36 36.68
CA ASN A 5 -23.71 76.87 38.06
C ASN A 5 -24.80 75.77 37.95
N SER A 6 -24.68 74.58 38.52
CA SER A 6 -24.18 74.28 39.87
C SER A 6 -23.89 72.78 40.02
N PHE A 7 -22.77 72.48 40.68
CA PHE A 7 -22.40 71.18 41.23
C PHE A 7 -23.10 70.92 42.59
N SER A 8 -23.65 69.72 42.77
CA SER A 8 -23.65 68.84 43.97
C SER A 8 -24.72 67.75 43.71
N SER A 9 -24.52 66.45 43.96
CA SER A 9 -24.11 65.83 45.20
C SER A 9 -23.60 64.41 44.95
N PHE A 10 -22.73 64.00 45.88
CA PHE A 10 -22.05 62.72 46.07
C PHE A 10 -22.94 61.45 46.08
N ALA A 11 -22.26 60.35 45.77
CA ALA A 11 -22.45 58.97 46.26
C ALA A 11 -23.58 58.14 45.63
N THR A 12 -23.22 57.17 44.75
CA THR A 12 -23.13 55.75 45.14
C THR A 12 -22.70 54.84 43.97
N ARG A 13 -21.82 53.89 44.32
CA ARG A 13 -21.64 52.54 43.74
C ARG A 13 -20.86 52.38 42.43
N PHE A 14 -19.55 52.24 42.65
CA PHE A 14 -18.67 51.31 41.94
C PHE A 14 -19.18 49.86 42.00
N LEU A 15 -18.67 49.06 41.05
CA LEU A 15 -18.74 47.60 40.88
C LEU A 15 -19.96 47.07 40.12
N HIS A 16 -19.77 46.71 38.85
CA HIS A 16 -19.65 45.30 38.45
C HIS A 16 -18.91 45.17 37.10
N LEU A 17 -17.71 44.58 37.18
CA LEU A 17 -16.97 43.96 36.08
C LEU A 17 -17.70 42.71 35.57
N ALA A 18 -17.52 42.40 34.27
CA ALA A 18 -17.16 41.09 33.68
C ALA A 18 -17.85 40.94 32.31
N TRP A 19 -17.16 41.25 31.21
CA TRP A 19 -16.41 40.27 30.40
C TRP A 19 -17.27 39.08 29.97
N ALA A 20 -18.06 39.26 28.92
CA ALA A 20 -18.58 38.14 28.12
C ALA A 20 -17.61 37.90 26.95
N LEU A 21 -16.46 37.27 27.24
CA LEU A 21 -15.68 36.59 26.22
C LEU A 21 -16.34 35.23 26.00
N SER A 22 -17.03 35.09 24.87
CA SER A 22 -17.54 33.81 24.37
C SER A 22 -16.34 32.89 24.10
N TYR A 23 -16.06 31.98 25.02
CA TYR A 23 -15.16 30.87 24.77
C TYR A 23 -15.82 29.94 23.74
N LEU A 24 -15.44 30.09 22.48
CA LEU A 24 -15.62 29.03 21.50
C LEU A 24 -14.60 27.94 21.86
N LEU A 25 -15.00 27.01 22.73
CA LEU A 25 -14.27 25.77 22.96
C LEU A 25 -14.32 24.98 21.65
N LEU A 26 -13.26 25.13 20.84
CA LEU A 26 -12.91 24.12 19.84
C LEU A 26 -12.78 22.80 20.59
N VAL A 27 -13.79 21.96 20.47
CA VAL A 27 -13.67 20.53 20.77
C VAL A 27 -12.72 20.00 19.70
N MET A 28 -11.41 20.12 19.97
CA MET A 28 -10.42 19.39 19.20
C MET A 28 -10.75 17.92 19.44
N PRO A 29 -11.11 17.14 18.41
CA PRO A 29 -11.23 15.70 18.59
C PRO A 29 -9.87 15.24 19.13
N SER A 30 -9.89 14.60 20.29
CA SER A 30 -8.72 13.91 20.82
C SER A 30 -8.31 12.90 19.75
N ALA A 31 -7.30 13.22 18.95
CA ALA A 31 -6.63 12.23 18.14
C ALA A 31 -6.12 11.19 19.14
N LEU A 32 -6.75 10.02 19.16
CA LEU A 32 -6.24 8.90 19.92
C LEU A 32 -4.90 8.55 19.27
N CYS A 33 -3.80 8.97 19.90
CA CYS A 33 -2.45 8.50 19.57
C CYS A 33 -2.44 6.99 19.81
N THR A 34 -2.62 6.20 18.75
CA THR A 34 -2.46 4.75 18.83
C THR A 34 -0.98 4.44 18.63
N THR A 35 -0.31 4.07 19.71
CA THR A 35 1.05 3.52 19.64
C THR A 35 0.97 2.01 19.47
N TYR A 36 1.64 1.48 18.47
CA TYR A 36 1.72 0.04 18.20
C TYR A 36 3.06 -0.52 18.67
N ASN A 37 3.09 -1.77 19.13
CA ASN A 37 4.30 -2.49 19.52
C ASN A 37 4.73 -3.45 18.42
N ARG A 38 6.04 -3.54 18.18
CA ARG A 38 6.58 -4.41 17.13
C ARG A 38 6.39 -5.87 17.51
N THR A 39 5.68 -6.61 16.67
CA THR A 39 5.48 -8.05 16.78
C THR A 39 6.46 -8.83 15.91
N SER A 40 6.91 -8.26 14.78
CA SER A 40 7.87 -8.90 13.89
C SER A 40 8.82 -7.90 13.21
N SER A 41 10.03 -8.34 12.94
CA SER A 41 11.06 -7.62 12.16
C SER A 41 11.75 -8.62 11.25
N LEU A 42 11.16 -8.83 10.07
CA LEU A 42 11.51 -9.90 9.14
C LEU A 42 12.61 -9.43 8.20
N VAL A 43 13.74 -10.12 8.24
CA VAL A 43 14.91 -9.93 7.37
C VAL A 43 15.43 -11.29 6.94
N ALA A 44 16.16 -11.36 5.82
CA ALA A 44 16.80 -12.59 5.35
C ALA A 44 15.85 -13.81 5.40
N TYR A 45 16.30 -14.94 5.96
CA TYR A 45 15.50 -16.14 6.08
C TYR A 45 14.26 -15.99 6.97
N GLN A 46 14.25 -15.09 7.97
CA GLN A 46 13.05 -14.84 8.78
C GLN A 46 11.89 -14.30 7.94
N PHE A 47 12.21 -13.56 6.89
CA PHE A 47 11.21 -13.14 5.91
C PHE A 47 10.65 -14.34 5.16
N LEU A 48 11.50 -15.24 4.66
CA LEU A 48 11.05 -16.41 3.91
C LEU A 48 10.25 -17.38 4.79
N ASP A 49 10.66 -17.59 6.04
CA ASP A 49 10.01 -18.48 7.00
C ASP A 49 8.63 -17.98 7.43
N ALA A 50 8.38 -16.66 7.35
CA ALA A 50 7.11 -16.05 7.71
C ALA A 50 6.01 -16.23 6.64
N PHE A 51 6.34 -16.80 5.48
CA PHE A 51 5.42 -16.93 4.35
C PHE A 51 5.34 -18.36 3.80
N THR A 52 4.14 -18.72 3.34
CA THR A 52 3.87 -19.92 2.57
C THR A 52 3.88 -19.61 1.07
N TRP A 53 4.56 -20.44 0.29
CA TRP A 53 4.61 -20.35 -1.17
C TRP A 53 3.41 -21.07 -1.79
N GLN A 54 2.59 -20.34 -2.55
CA GLN A 54 1.39 -20.88 -3.18
C GLN A 54 1.68 -21.38 -4.59
N THR A 55 1.49 -22.68 -4.83
CA THR A 55 1.53 -23.30 -6.16
C THR A 55 0.12 -23.52 -6.69
N ILE A 56 -0.52 -22.42 -7.09
CA ILE A 56 -1.90 -22.40 -7.57
C ILE A 56 -1.96 -21.91 -9.01
N ALA A 57 -3.07 -22.22 -9.70
CA ALA A 57 -3.41 -21.48 -10.91
C ALA A 57 -3.64 -20.01 -10.56
N ASP A 58 -3.16 -19.10 -11.40
CA ASP A 58 -3.24 -17.67 -11.11
C ASP A 58 -4.70 -17.19 -11.12
N PRO A 59 -5.21 -16.62 -10.01
CA PRO A 59 -6.60 -16.18 -9.93
C PRO A 59 -6.99 -15.09 -10.93
N VAL A 60 -5.99 -14.37 -11.45
CA VAL A 60 -6.16 -13.29 -12.47
C VAL A 60 -5.72 -13.73 -13.86
N HIS A 61 -5.65 -15.05 -14.08
CA HIS A 61 -5.42 -15.69 -15.38
C HIS A 61 -4.11 -15.28 -16.08
N GLY A 62 -3.08 -14.94 -15.30
CA GLY A 62 -1.79 -14.55 -15.83
C GLY A 62 -1.03 -15.66 -16.57
N ARG A 63 -0.11 -15.24 -17.44
CA ARG A 63 0.88 -16.09 -18.12
C ARG A 63 2.02 -16.44 -17.17
N VAL A 64 1.70 -17.02 -16.03
CA VAL A 64 2.61 -17.31 -14.92
C VAL A 64 2.53 -18.79 -14.53
N ASN A 65 3.62 -19.29 -13.95
CA ASN A 65 3.64 -20.56 -13.23
C ASN A 65 4.21 -20.30 -11.82
N TYR A 66 3.35 -20.28 -10.80
CA TYR A 66 3.82 -20.10 -9.43
C TYR A 66 4.45 -21.39 -8.91
N VAL A 67 5.74 -21.30 -8.55
CA VAL A 67 6.52 -22.46 -8.09
C VAL A 67 6.65 -22.48 -6.57
N ASN A 68 6.93 -23.65 -6.00
CA ASN A 68 7.22 -23.78 -4.57
C ASN A 68 8.65 -23.33 -4.25
N TYR A 69 8.97 -23.18 -2.96
CA TYR A 69 10.29 -22.75 -2.51
C TYR A 69 11.46 -23.63 -3.00
N PRO A 70 11.42 -24.98 -2.91
CA PRO A 70 12.49 -25.82 -3.46
C PRO A 70 12.77 -25.60 -4.95
N THR A 71 11.73 -25.50 -5.78
CA THR A 71 11.87 -25.18 -7.20
C THR A 71 12.42 -23.77 -7.39
N ALA A 72 11.92 -22.79 -6.62
CA ALA A 72 12.42 -21.42 -6.67
C ALA A 72 13.92 -21.34 -6.31
N GLN A 73 14.40 -22.13 -5.35
CA GLN A 73 15.82 -22.21 -5.03
C GLN A 73 16.64 -22.84 -6.16
N GLN A 74 16.16 -23.97 -6.70
CA GLN A 74 16.82 -24.67 -7.79
C GLN A 74 16.95 -23.79 -9.03
N ASP A 75 15.90 -23.04 -9.36
CA ASP A 75 15.82 -22.14 -10.51
C ASP A 75 16.42 -20.75 -10.22
N SER A 76 17.02 -20.55 -9.02
CA SER A 76 17.58 -19.27 -8.57
C SER A 76 16.58 -18.10 -8.63
N LEU A 77 15.30 -18.36 -8.35
CA LEU A 77 14.22 -17.39 -8.26
C LEU A 77 14.08 -16.73 -6.88
N VAL A 78 14.79 -17.28 -5.88
CA VAL A 78 14.91 -16.71 -4.54
C VAL A 78 16.36 -16.69 -4.09
N SER A 79 16.80 -15.59 -3.48
CA SER A 79 18.14 -15.49 -2.89
C SER A 79 18.15 -14.59 -1.67
N VAL A 80 19.06 -14.89 -0.73
CA VAL A 80 19.29 -14.08 0.48
C VAL A 80 20.72 -13.55 0.44
N HIS A 81 20.90 -12.24 0.61
CA HIS A 81 22.20 -11.57 0.63
C HIS A 81 22.30 -10.64 1.85
N GLY A 82 23.03 -11.08 2.88
CA GLY A 82 23.02 -10.40 4.17
C GLY A 82 21.60 -10.39 4.74
N ASP A 83 21.08 -9.21 5.04
CA ASP A 83 19.72 -9.04 5.58
C ASP A 83 18.64 -8.99 4.47
N ARG A 84 19.02 -8.99 3.20
CA ARG A 84 18.10 -8.77 2.07
C ARG A 84 17.57 -10.07 1.49
N VAL A 85 16.32 -10.01 1.04
CA VAL A 85 15.66 -11.09 0.28
C VAL A 85 15.35 -10.60 -1.11
N VAL A 86 15.67 -11.41 -2.12
CA VAL A 86 15.28 -11.19 -3.51
C VAL A 86 14.32 -12.30 -3.94
N LEU A 87 13.18 -11.91 -4.50
CA LEU A 87 12.19 -12.76 -5.13
C LEU A 87 12.07 -12.32 -6.60
N ARG A 88 12.36 -13.21 -7.55
CA ARG A 88 12.43 -12.87 -8.98
C ARG A 88 11.66 -13.87 -9.85
N ALA A 89 11.26 -13.43 -11.03
CA ALA A 89 10.80 -14.33 -12.08
C ALA A 89 11.96 -14.99 -12.84
N ASP A 90 11.66 -16.08 -13.54
CA ASP A 90 12.54 -16.63 -14.56
C ASP A 90 12.82 -15.54 -15.62
N SER A 91 14.10 -15.35 -15.94
CA SER A 91 14.55 -14.41 -16.97
C SER A 91 15.48 -15.06 -18.00
N THR A 92 15.44 -16.38 -18.12
CA THR A 92 16.33 -17.18 -19.00
C THR A 92 15.59 -18.08 -19.98
N THR A 93 14.38 -18.51 -19.65
CA THR A 93 13.66 -19.54 -20.40
C THR A 93 12.71 -18.93 -21.42
N THR A 94 12.89 -19.31 -22.69
CA THR A 94 11.88 -19.13 -23.73
C THR A 94 10.79 -20.19 -23.54
N LEU A 95 9.54 -19.76 -23.47
CA LEU A 95 8.41 -20.64 -23.12
C LEU A 95 7.79 -21.30 -24.36
N ASP A 96 7.36 -22.55 -24.20
CA ASP A 96 6.40 -23.17 -25.12
C ASP A 96 5.04 -22.46 -24.98
N PRO A 97 4.46 -21.91 -26.05
CA PRO A 97 3.15 -21.25 -26.01
C PRO A 97 2.02 -22.14 -25.47
N THR A 98 2.17 -23.46 -25.56
CA THR A 98 1.20 -24.46 -25.07
C THR A 98 1.55 -25.01 -23.68
N GLY A 99 2.73 -24.69 -23.16
CA GLY A 99 3.19 -25.09 -21.83
C GLY A 99 2.77 -24.11 -20.72
N PRO A 100 3.28 -24.30 -19.50
CA PRO A 100 3.07 -23.37 -18.38
C PRO A 100 3.55 -21.95 -18.67
N GLY A 101 3.08 -20.99 -17.87
CA GLY A 101 3.57 -19.61 -17.91
C GLY A 101 4.99 -19.46 -17.34
N ARG A 102 5.46 -18.21 -17.28
CA ARG A 102 6.80 -17.88 -16.75
C ARG A 102 6.88 -18.22 -15.27
N ASN A 103 7.93 -18.96 -14.86
CA ASN A 103 8.10 -19.29 -13.43
C ASN A 103 8.22 -18.00 -12.61
N SER A 104 7.47 -17.94 -11.52
CA SER A 104 7.41 -16.79 -10.61
C SER A 104 6.96 -17.25 -9.22
N PHE A 105 6.66 -16.28 -8.35
CA PHE A 105 6.32 -16.50 -6.96
C PHE A 105 5.00 -15.85 -6.56
N ARG A 106 4.30 -16.50 -5.64
CA ARG A 106 3.18 -15.97 -4.88
C ARG A 106 3.32 -16.47 -3.45
N LEU A 107 3.54 -15.54 -2.54
CA LEU A 107 3.74 -15.80 -1.12
C LEU A 107 2.55 -15.22 -0.36
N VAL A 108 2.09 -15.93 0.67
CA VAL A 108 1.13 -15.42 1.66
C VAL A 108 1.70 -15.61 3.05
N SER A 109 1.58 -14.61 3.93
CA SER A 109 2.08 -14.71 5.30
C SER A 109 1.43 -15.88 6.02
N ASN A 110 2.13 -16.53 6.94
CA ASN A 110 1.53 -17.61 7.74
C ASN A 110 0.49 -17.05 8.73
N GLU A 111 0.74 -15.84 9.23
CA GLU A 111 -0.15 -15.13 10.15
C GLU A 111 -1.20 -14.30 9.40
N ARG A 112 -2.30 -14.00 10.11
CA ARG A 112 -3.36 -13.09 9.66
C ARG A 112 -3.43 -11.85 10.56
N TYR A 113 -3.82 -10.73 9.96
CA TYR A 113 -3.81 -9.41 10.60
C TYR A 113 -5.18 -8.74 10.51
N THR A 114 -5.56 -8.03 11.58
CA THR A 114 -6.75 -7.15 11.60
C THR A 114 -6.28 -5.71 11.81
N THR A 115 -6.24 -5.23 13.06
CA THR A 115 -5.64 -3.93 13.39
C THR A 115 -4.14 -4.09 13.53
N HIS A 116 -3.37 -3.46 12.66
CA HIS A 116 -1.91 -3.56 12.66
C HIS A 116 -1.28 -2.46 11.80
N VAL A 117 0.04 -2.35 11.90
CA VAL A 117 0.88 -1.56 10.99
C VAL A 117 1.92 -2.47 10.37
N ALA A 118 2.08 -2.40 9.05
CA ALA A 118 3.17 -3.05 8.32
C ALA A 118 4.03 -2.01 7.60
N ILE A 119 5.35 -2.14 7.70
CA ILE A 119 6.34 -1.27 7.04
C ILE A 119 7.24 -2.14 6.16
N PHE A 120 7.16 -1.91 4.86
CA PHE A 120 7.97 -2.55 3.82
C PHE A 120 9.12 -1.61 3.46
N ASP A 121 10.36 -2.02 3.73
CA ASP A 121 11.56 -1.37 3.21
C ASP A 121 12.02 -2.13 1.96
N ILE A 122 11.81 -1.51 0.80
CA ILE A 122 11.96 -2.15 -0.51
C ILE A 122 13.09 -1.43 -1.25
N ALA A 123 14.09 -2.18 -1.70
CA ALA A 123 15.20 -1.67 -2.50
C ALA A 123 14.90 -1.70 -4.01
N HIS A 124 14.08 -2.65 -4.45
CA HIS A 124 13.69 -2.84 -5.85
C HIS A 124 12.32 -3.51 -5.94
N MET A 125 11.53 -3.18 -6.95
CA MET A 125 10.28 -3.86 -7.32
C MET A 125 10.30 -4.30 -8.79
N PRO A 126 9.48 -5.30 -9.19
CA PRO A 126 9.50 -5.80 -10.56
C PRO A 126 9.18 -4.71 -11.59
N GLN A 127 9.89 -4.76 -12.71
CA GLN A 127 9.66 -3.92 -13.89
C GLN A 127 9.73 -4.75 -15.19
N GLY A 128 9.06 -4.26 -16.23
CA GLY A 128 9.07 -4.77 -17.59
C GLY A 128 7.68 -4.88 -18.21
N CYS A 129 7.61 -4.78 -19.53
CA CYS A 129 6.38 -5.06 -20.26
C CYS A 129 5.82 -6.45 -19.93
N GLY A 130 4.56 -6.48 -19.54
CA GLY A 130 3.83 -7.70 -19.17
C GLY A 130 3.88 -8.03 -17.68
N THR A 131 4.70 -7.36 -16.86
CA THR A 131 4.72 -7.62 -15.40
C THR A 131 3.50 -7.03 -14.71
N TRP A 132 3.00 -7.76 -13.71
CA TRP A 132 2.00 -7.29 -12.75
C TRP A 132 2.41 -7.74 -11.34
N PRO A 133 3.29 -6.97 -10.66
CA PRO A 133 3.64 -7.19 -9.27
C PRO A 133 2.57 -6.65 -8.32
N ALA A 134 2.43 -7.31 -7.17
CA ALA A 134 1.55 -6.86 -6.10
C ALA A 134 2.15 -7.12 -4.71
N ILE A 135 1.94 -6.16 -3.81
CA ILE A 135 1.96 -6.36 -2.35
C ILE A 135 0.57 -5.97 -1.85
N SER A 136 -0.15 -6.93 -1.29
CA SER A 136 -1.53 -6.73 -0.84
C SER A 136 -1.78 -7.39 0.52
N GLU A 137 -2.91 -7.06 1.14
CA GLU A 137 -3.51 -7.84 2.21
C GLU A 137 -4.82 -8.44 1.71
N ILE A 138 -5.03 -9.73 1.96
CA ILE A 138 -6.18 -10.45 1.41
C ILE A 138 -6.67 -11.56 2.36
N ASP A 139 -7.97 -11.80 2.35
CA ASP A 139 -8.53 -13.05 2.88
C ASP A 139 -8.46 -14.15 1.81
N ASP A 140 -7.52 -15.09 1.98
CA ASP A 140 -7.28 -16.16 1.00
C ASP A 140 -8.33 -17.29 1.02
N THR A 141 -9.38 -17.18 1.85
CA THR A 141 -10.49 -18.15 1.91
C THR A 141 -11.78 -17.66 1.26
N SER A 142 -11.89 -16.38 0.88
CA SER A 142 -13.10 -15.85 0.24
C SER A 142 -12.77 -14.78 -0.81
N SER A 143 -13.20 -14.99 -2.06
CA SER A 143 -12.71 -14.23 -3.22
C SER A 143 -13.12 -12.75 -3.30
N THR A 144 -13.90 -12.22 -2.35
CA THR A 144 -14.23 -10.78 -2.18
C THR A 144 -14.90 -10.49 -0.83
N ALA A 145 -15.51 -11.50 -0.18
CA ALA A 145 -16.30 -11.29 1.03
C ALA A 145 -15.48 -10.79 2.22
N GLY A 146 -14.21 -11.19 2.31
CA GLY A 146 -13.28 -10.76 3.36
C GLY A 146 -12.48 -9.49 3.05
N GLY A 147 -12.64 -8.89 1.86
CA GLY A 147 -11.92 -7.69 1.43
C GLY A 147 -10.47 -7.93 0.98
N LYS A 148 -9.91 -6.96 0.25
CA LYS A 148 -8.52 -6.91 -0.21
C LYS A 148 -8.01 -5.46 -0.09
N ILE A 149 -6.75 -5.29 0.31
CA ILE A 149 -6.05 -4.01 0.37
C ILE A 149 -4.82 -4.13 -0.53
N ASP A 150 -4.82 -3.43 -1.66
CA ASP A 150 -3.66 -3.35 -2.53
C ASP A 150 -2.78 -2.18 -2.09
N ILE A 151 -1.60 -2.51 -1.58
CA ILE A 151 -0.64 -1.55 -1.05
C ILE A 151 0.25 -1.06 -2.18
N ILE A 152 0.83 -2.02 -2.92
CA ILE A 152 1.58 -1.78 -4.15
C ILE A 152 0.94 -2.61 -5.25
N GLU A 153 0.45 -1.96 -6.31
CA GLU A 153 -0.08 -2.65 -7.48
C GLU A 153 0.08 -1.76 -8.73
N GLY A 154 0.34 -2.40 -9.86
CA GLY A 154 0.47 -1.76 -11.15
C GLY A 154 0.85 -2.77 -12.23
N VAL A 155 0.94 -2.30 -13.46
CA VAL A 155 1.18 -3.16 -14.63
C VAL A 155 2.09 -2.47 -15.64
N ASN A 156 2.89 -3.24 -16.38
CA ASN A 156 3.61 -2.78 -17.57
C ASN A 156 4.44 -1.48 -17.38
N ASP A 157 5.12 -1.35 -16.23
CA ASP A 157 5.90 -0.16 -15.85
C ASP A 157 5.10 1.15 -15.75
N GLN A 158 3.77 1.09 -15.73
CA GLN A 158 2.92 2.27 -15.64
C GLN A 158 3.02 2.86 -14.23
N THR A 159 3.45 4.11 -14.17
CA THR A 159 3.44 4.93 -12.96
C THR A 159 2.22 5.85 -12.95
N PRO A 160 1.72 6.26 -11.77
CA PRO A 160 2.21 5.93 -10.43
C PRO A 160 1.70 4.58 -9.92
N ASN A 161 2.03 4.25 -8.67
CA ASN A 161 1.44 3.13 -7.95
C ASN A 161 -0.07 3.36 -7.76
N LEU A 162 -0.87 2.31 -7.97
CA LEU A 162 -2.28 2.31 -7.62
C LEU A 162 -2.47 1.55 -6.30
N SER A 163 -2.91 2.25 -5.26
CA SER A 163 -3.36 1.62 -4.02
C SER A 163 -4.88 1.56 -4.00
N SER A 164 -5.47 0.39 -3.74
CA SER A 164 -6.93 0.21 -3.82
C SER A 164 -7.48 -0.66 -2.70
N LEU A 165 -8.79 -0.52 -2.47
CA LEU A 165 -9.57 -1.50 -1.72
C LEU A 165 -10.55 -2.21 -2.64
N HIS A 166 -10.72 -3.52 -2.42
CA HIS A 166 -11.77 -4.32 -3.02
C HIS A 166 -12.60 -4.97 -1.93
N THR A 167 -13.92 -4.85 -1.99
CA THR A 167 -14.84 -5.33 -0.97
C THR A 167 -16.08 -5.97 -1.58
N SER A 168 -16.92 -6.57 -0.72
CA SER A 168 -18.31 -6.82 -1.06
C SER A 168 -19.10 -5.50 -1.22
N ALA A 169 -20.33 -5.60 -1.75
CA ALA A 169 -21.22 -4.46 -2.03
C ALA A 169 -21.49 -3.56 -0.81
N ASN A 170 -21.81 -2.29 -1.08
CA ASN A 170 -22.13 -1.24 -0.10
C ASN A 170 -20.92 -0.71 0.71
N CYS A 171 -19.78 -0.56 0.04
CA CYS A 171 -18.61 0.11 0.58
C CYS A 171 -18.13 1.14 -0.43
N THR A 172 -18.26 2.42 -0.07
CA THR A 172 -17.80 3.53 -0.89
C THR A 172 -16.91 4.47 -0.09
N MET A 173 -16.01 5.16 -0.78
CA MET A 173 -15.20 6.22 -0.22
C MET A 173 -15.85 7.59 -0.44
N PRO A 174 -15.67 8.55 0.46
CA PRO A 174 -16.09 9.93 0.20
C PRO A 174 -15.18 10.59 -0.83
N ASP A 175 -15.75 11.46 -1.68
CA ASP A 175 -15.03 12.18 -2.75
C ASP A 175 -13.82 12.98 -2.21
N SER A 176 -13.97 13.58 -1.02
CA SER A 176 -12.93 14.38 -0.38
C SER A 176 -12.33 13.65 0.82
N ARG A 177 -11.04 13.35 0.72
CA ARG A 177 -10.26 12.64 1.73
C ARG A 177 -8.96 13.38 2.01
N MET A 178 -8.48 13.34 3.26
CA MET A 178 -7.21 13.96 3.65
C MET A 178 -6.05 13.02 3.27
N MET A 179 -5.68 13.04 2.00
CA MET A 179 -4.60 12.25 1.41
C MET A 179 -3.83 13.10 0.38
N THR A 180 -2.60 12.70 0.03
CA THR A 180 -1.82 13.39 -1.00
C THR A 180 -2.06 12.85 -2.42
N GLY A 181 -2.52 11.60 -2.55
CA GLY A 181 -2.83 10.98 -3.84
C GLY A 181 -4.19 11.39 -4.43
N GLU A 182 -4.46 10.92 -5.64
CA GLU A 182 -5.67 11.24 -6.41
C GLU A 182 -6.59 10.03 -6.53
N ALA A 183 -7.84 10.19 -6.13
CA ALA A 183 -8.85 9.14 -6.24
C ALA A 183 -9.17 8.82 -7.70
N GLN A 184 -9.08 7.54 -8.09
CA GLN A 184 -9.45 7.05 -9.42
C GLN A 184 -10.86 6.44 -9.44
N GLY A 185 -11.42 6.15 -8.27
CA GLY A 185 -12.78 5.67 -8.08
C GLY A 185 -13.10 5.48 -6.61
N ASP A 186 -14.38 5.61 -6.27
CA ASP A 186 -14.83 5.58 -4.88
C ASP A 186 -15.62 4.33 -4.51
N ASP A 187 -16.10 3.53 -5.49
CA ASP A 187 -16.82 2.28 -5.24
C ASP A 187 -15.87 1.09 -5.09
N CYS A 188 -15.65 0.67 -3.84
CA CYS A 188 -14.77 -0.44 -3.47
C CYS A 188 -15.35 -1.81 -3.85
N SER A 189 -16.64 -1.88 -4.19
CA SER A 189 -17.30 -3.10 -4.65
C SER A 189 -17.33 -3.27 -6.16
N SER A 190 -16.88 -2.25 -6.90
CA SER A 190 -16.71 -2.32 -8.35
C SER A 190 -15.58 -3.28 -8.72
N GLY A 191 -15.55 -3.75 -9.98
CA GLY A 191 -14.49 -4.64 -10.46
C GLY A 191 -13.08 -4.02 -10.37
N SER A 192 -12.99 -2.70 -10.41
CA SER A 192 -11.73 -1.95 -10.26
C SER A 192 -11.41 -1.57 -8.81
N GLY A 193 -12.34 -1.81 -7.88
CA GLY A 193 -12.22 -1.32 -6.50
C GLY A 193 -12.24 0.21 -6.42
N CYS A 194 -11.94 0.72 -5.22
CA CYS A 194 -11.79 2.14 -4.98
C CYS A 194 -10.28 2.46 -4.89
N GLY A 195 -9.73 2.99 -5.97
CA GLY A 195 -8.30 3.21 -6.15
C GLY A 195 -7.86 4.65 -5.88
N VAL A 196 -6.61 4.79 -5.46
CA VAL A 196 -5.90 6.07 -5.30
C VAL A 196 -4.54 5.95 -5.98
N ASP A 197 -4.31 6.82 -6.95
CA ASP A 197 -3.00 7.00 -7.56
C ASP A 197 -2.11 7.79 -6.60
N ILE A 198 -0.94 7.24 -6.27
CA ILE A 198 0.02 7.92 -5.40
C ILE A 198 0.69 9.07 -6.19
N ASP A 199 0.57 10.31 -5.71
CA ASP A 199 1.09 11.53 -6.39
C ASP A 199 2.63 11.67 -6.30
N ASP A 200 3.35 10.64 -6.76
CA ASP A 200 4.78 10.65 -7.05
C ASP A 200 5.06 9.57 -8.11
N PRO A 201 5.60 9.90 -9.30
CA PRO A 201 5.98 8.91 -10.30
C PRO A 201 7.01 7.89 -9.78
N ALA A 202 7.84 8.26 -8.80
CA ALA A 202 8.81 7.38 -8.17
C ALA A 202 8.18 6.38 -7.17
N SER A 203 6.85 6.36 -7.04
CA SER A 203 6.12 5.38 -6.24
C SER A 203 6.17 3.96 -6.82
N TYR A 204 6.39 3.83 -8.13
CA TYR A 204 6.28 2.54 -8.80
C TYR A 204 7.33 2.30 -9.88
N GLY A 205 7.60 1.03 -10.17
CA GLY A 205 8.29 0.57 -11.37
C GLY A 205 9.71 1.14 -11.56
N PRO A 206 10.11 1.46 -12.81
CA PRO A 206 11.47 1.91 -13.09
C PRO A 206 11.90 3.20 -12.34
N PRO A 207 11.04 4.23 -12.18
CA PRO A 207 11.40 5.39 -11.36
C PRO A 207 11.65 5.06 -9.88
N PHE A 208 10.85 4.16 -9.27
CA PHE A 208 11.10 3.67 -7.92
C PHE A 208 12.46 2.98 -7.82
N ASN A 209 12.76 2.08 -8.76
CA ASN A 209 14.03 1.34 -8.79
C ASN A 209 15.23 2.26 -9.00
N THR A 210 15.09 3.29 -9.85
CA THR A 210 16.15 4.30 -10.11
C THR A 210 16.53 5.08 -8.86
N MET A 211 15.57 5.31 -7.95
CA MET A 211 15.82 5.96 -6.67
C MET A 211 16.48 5.04 -5.63
N GLY A 212 16.61 3.73 -5.89
CA GLY A 212 17.00 2.74 -4.89
C GLY A 212 15.84 2.34 -3.98
N GLY A 213 14.62 2.42 -4.52
CA GLY A 213 13.37 2.04 -3.89
C GLY A 213 12.84 3.05 -2.87
N GLY A 214 12.36 2.55 -1.73
CA GLY A 214 11.70 3.38 -0.72
C GLY A 214 11.01 2.56 0.37
N TRP A 215 10.11 3.23 1.08
CA TRP A 215 9.27 2.63 2.11
C TRP A 215 7.81 2.76 1.72
N TYR A 216 7.09 1.65 1.85
CA TYR A 216 5.64 1.64 1.93
C TYR A 216 5.23 1.26 3.34
N ALA A 217 4.23 1.94 3.88
CA ALA A 217 3.62 1.53 5.14
C ALA A 217 2.10 1.52 5.01
N VAL A 218 1.47 0.55 5.67
CA VAL A 218 0.02 0.46 5.80
C VAL A 218 -0.33 0.45 7.29
N GLU A 219 -1.30 1.28 7.67
CA GLU A 219 -1.97 1.24 8.96
C GLU A 219 -3.42 0.84 8.71
N ARG A 220 -3.82 -0.31 9.25
CA ARG A 220 -5.21 -0.76 9.23
C ARG A 220 -5.76 -0.68 10.65
N THR A 221 -6.90 -0.01 10.79
CA THR A 221 -7.66 0.08 12.05
C THR A 221 -9.11 -0.40 11.84
N ALA A 222 -9.92 -0.34 12.89
CA ALA A 222 -11.35 -0.61 12.79
C ALA A 222 -12.13 0.50 12.04
N THR A 223 -11.53 1.68 11.82
CA THR A 223 -12.23 2.84 11.27
C THR A 223 -11.58 3.48 10.05
N TYR A 224 -10.34 3.11 9.71
CA TYR A 224 -9.67 3.57 8.50
C TYR A 224 -8.51 2.67 8.10
N ILE A 225 -8.13 2.76 6.82
CA ILE A 225 -6.88 2.25 6.27
C ILE A 225 -6.11 3.44 5.69
N SER A 226 -4.84 3.56 6.07
CA SER A 226 -3.92 4.58 5.57
C SER A 226 -2.73 3.90 4.91
N ILE A 227 -2.36 4.32 3.70
CA ILE A 227 -1.15 3.88 3.01
C ILE A 227 -0.23 5.07 2.83
N PHE A 228 1.03 4.89 3.18
CA PHE A 228 2.08 5.89 3.09
C PHE A 228 3.18 5.42 2.14
N PHE A 229 3.80 6.38 1.46
CA PHE A 229 4.94 6.16 0.60
C PHE A 229 6.01 7.22 0.86
N TRP A 230 7.26 6.77 0.94
CA TRP A 230 8.44 7.64 0.91
C TRP A 230 9.49 7.02 -0.01
N LYS A 231 9.88 7.75 -1.05
CA LYS A 231 11.01 7.33 -1.89
C LYS A 231 12.31 7.31 -1.09
N ARG A 232 13.28 6.52 -1.54
CA ARG A 232 14.59 6.46 -0.91
C ARG A 232 15.19 7.88 -0.85
N ASN A 233 15.77 8.21 0.31
CA ASN A 233 16.35 9.52 0.63
C ASN A 233 15.35 10.69 0.73
N ASP A 234 14.04 10.43 0.78
CA ASP A 234 13.07 11.46 1.14
C ASP A 234 13.37 12.02 2.55
N ALA A 235 13.57 13.33 2.66
CA ALA A 235 13.89 13.97 3.94
C ALA A 235 12.71 13.98 4.92
N SER A 236 11.49 13.77 4.44
CA SER A 236 10.27 13.70 5.25
C SER A 236 10.02 12.33 5.87
N VAL A 237 10.78 11.28 5.49
CA VAL A 237 10.57 9.94 6.04
C VAL A 237 10.73 9.94 7.57
N PRO A 238 9.70 9.53 8.33
CA PRO A 238 9.80 9.47 9.77
C PRO A 238 10.92 8.52 10.22
N ARG A 239 11.62 8.87 11.30
CA ARG A 239 12.67 7.98 11.86
C ARG A 239 12.12 6.61 12.26
N GLN A 240 10.85 6.55 12.69
CA GLN A 240 10.15 5.30 13.01
C GLN A 240 9.95 4.39 11.79
N VAL A 241 9.94 4.94 10.58
CA VAL A 241 9.80 4.21 9.32
C VAL A 241 11.17 3.80 8.78
N SER A 242 12.11 4.75 8.67
CA SER A 242 13.46 4.47 8.12
C SER A 242 14.34 3.65 9.06
N HIS A 243 14.10 3.71 10.37
CA HIS A 243 14.86 2.99 11.39
C HIS A 243 13.88 2.37 12.41
N PRO A 244 13.15 1.30 12.02
CA PRO A 244 12.04 0.76 12.80
C PRO A 244 12.48 0.29 14.20
N GLY A 245 11.86 0.88 15.22
CA GLY A 245 12.09 0.63 16.65
C GLY A 245 11.11 -0.37 17.26
N ARG A 246 11.02 -0.41 18.59
CA ARG A 246 10.08 -1.30 19.30
C ARG A 246 8.63 -0.84 19.18
N THR A 247 8.41 0.44 18.88
CA THR A 247 7.08 1.03 18.75
C THR A 247 7.01 1.99 17.58
N VAL A 248 5.80 2.18 17.05
CA VAL A 248 5.48 3.17 16.03
C VAL A 248 4.22 3.93 16.41
N ASP A 249 4.13 5.18 15.95
CA ASP A 249 2.94 6.01 16.07
C ASP A 249 2.67 6.68 14.72
N PRO A 250 1.84 6.06 13.86
CA PRO A 250 1.53 6.56 12.53
C PRO A 250 0.90 7.96 12.51
N SER A 251 0.28 8.42 13.61
CA SER A 251 -0.28 9.78 13.69
C SER A 251 0.80 10.87 13.55
N THR A 252 2.06 10.52 13.72
CA THR A 252 3.22 11.42 13.57
C THR A 252 3.84 11.37 12.17
N TRP A 253 3.33 10.56 11.24
CA TRP A 253 3.93 10.32 9.92
C TRP A 253 3.49 11.31 8.85
N GLY A 254 2.54 12.20 9.16
CA GLY A 254 2.02 13.20 8.24
C GLY A 254 0.76 12.73 7.52
N ILE A 255 0.46 13.37 6.38
CA ILE A 255 -0.71 13.04 5.56
C ILE A 255 -0.41 11.75 4.77
N PRO A 256 -1.29 10.73 4.80
CA PRO A 256 -1.08 9.51 4.05
C PRO A 256 -1.19 9.74 2.54
N ALA A 257 -0.55 8.87 1.78
CA ALA A 257 -0.60 8.90 0.32
C ALA A 257 -1.97 8.46 -0.21
N ALA A 258 -2.55 7.43 0.42
CA ALA A 258 -3.95 7.05 0.23
C ALA A 258 -4.65 6.89 1.59
N TYR A 259 -5.89 7.37 1.68
CA TYR A 259 -6.69 7.29 2.89
C TYR A 259 -8.07 6.69 2.56
N PHE A 260 -8.51 5.72 3.35
CA PHE A 260 -9.78 5.05 3.19
C PHE A 260 -10.53 5.03 4.52
N PRO A 261 -11.42 6.01 4.79
CA PRO A 261 -12.20 6.05 6.01
C PRO A 261 -13.43 5.12 5.93
N ASN A 262 -13.94 4.70 7.07
CA ASN A 262 -15.13 3.84 7.17
C ASN A 262 -16.48 4.60 7.15
N ILE A 263 -16.53 5.84 6.64
CA ILE A 263 -17.72 6.71 6.71
C ILE A 263 -18.92 6.08 5.99
N ASP A 264 -18.72 5.66 4.74
CA ASP A 264 -19.72 5.01 3.90
C ASP A 264 -19.31 3.57 3.57
N CYS A 265 -18.55 2.94 4.47
CA CYS A 265 -18.05 1.58 4.34
C CYS A 265 -17.79 0.96 5.72
N ASP A 266 -18.63 0.02 6.15
CA ASP A 266 -18.44 -0.65 7.45
C ASP A 266 -17.34 -1.70 7.38
N PHE A 267 -16.15 -1.35 7.86
CA PHE A 267 -15.00 -2.24 7.82
C PHE A 267 -15.21 -3.55 8.58
N SER A 268 -16.08 -3.56 9.60
CA SER A 268 -16.35 -4.78 10.38
C SER A 268 -17.08 -5.85 9.57
N THR A 269 -17.79 -5.46 8.50
CA THR A 269 -18.50 -6.38 7.60
C THR A 269 -17.74 -6.67 6.31
N HIS A 270 -16.75 -5.84 5.95
CA HIS A 270 -16.02 -5.95 4.68
C HIS A 270 -14.60 -6.50 4.82
N PHE A 271 -13.98 -6.41 5.99
CA PHE A 271 -12.57 -6.79 6.15
C PHE A 271 -12.39 -7.82 7.27
N SER A 272 -12.19 -9.08 6.87
CA SER A 272 -11.82 -10.18 7.76
C SER A 272 -10.30 -10.14 8.08
N PRO A 273 -9.78 -11.00 8.96
CA PRO A 273 -8.33 -11.11 9.16
C PRO A 273 -7.61 -11.50 7.85
N HIS A 274 -6.63 -10.70 7.44
CA HIS A 274 -5.93 -10.84 6.16
C HIS A 274 -4.53 -11.41 6.28
N HIS A 275 -4.11 -12.18 5.28
CA HIS A 275 -2.71 -12.47 5.04
C HIS A 275 -2.06 -11.33 4.26
N ILE A 276 -0.79 -11.03 4.52
CA ILE A 276 0.04 -10.24 3.60
C ILE A 276 0.41 -11.15 2.43
N MET A 277 0.16 -10.70 1.20
CA MET A 277 0.46 -11.38 -0.04
C MET A 277 1.50 -10.62 -0.84
N ILE A 278 2.49 -11.33 -1.39
CA ILE A 278 3.52 -10.77 -2.28
C ILE A 278 3.59 -11.65 -3.52
N SER A 279 3.34 -11.10 -4.69
CA SER A 279 3.33 -11.86 -5.94
C SER A 279 3.84 -11.08 -7.14
N LEU A 280 4.22 -11.83 -8.16
CA LEU A 280 4.50 -11.31 -9.48
C LEU A 280 3.84 -12.21 -10.53
N THR A 281 2.77 -11.73 -11.15
CA THR A 281 2.16 -12.38 -12.31
C THR A 281 2.54 -11.67 -13.61
N PHE A 282 2.08 -12.21 -14.73
CA PHE A 282 2.30 -11.66 -16.05
C PHE A 282 1.02 -11.63 -16.86
N CYS A 283 0.81 -10.59 -17.66
CA CYS A 283 -0.38 -10.46 -18.49
C CYS A 283 -1.69 -10.57 -17.69
N GLY A 284 -2.50 -11.59 -17.92
CA GLY A 284 -3.74 -11.80 -17.22
C GLY A 284 -4.78 -10.71 -17.48
N ASP A 285 -5.74 -10.64 -16.57
CA ASP A 285 -6.97 -9.86 -16.74
C ASP A 285 -6.71 -8.35 -16.88
N TRP A 286 -5.64 -7.84 -16.25
CA TRP A 286 -5.28 -6.43 -16.32
C TRP A 286 -4.08 -6.15 -17.24
N ALA A 287 -2.87 -6.59 -16.87
CA ALA A 287 -1.65 -6.25 -17.62
C ALA A 287 -1.67 -6.77 -19.06
N GLY A 288 -2.37 -7.90 -19.29
CA GLY A 288 -2.48 -8.57 -20.58
C GLY A 288 -3.63 -8.06 -21.45
N SER A 289 -4.53 -7.25 -20.90
CA SER A 289 -5.63 -6.66 -21.67
C SER A 289 -5.06 -5.81 -22.81
N ASN A 290 -5.60 -5.97 -24.02
CA ASN A 290 -5.05 -5.30 -25.21
C ASN A 290 -5.01 -3.78 -25.05
N ALA A 291 -6.04 -3.19 -24.43
CA ALA A 291 -6.10 -1.76 -24.16
C ALA A 291 -4.95 -1.29 -23.25
N THR A 292 -4.72 -1.97 -22.13
CA THR A 292 -3.69 -1.60 -21.16
C THR A 292 -2.29 -1.85 -21.69
N TYR A 293 -2.05 -3.04 -22.26
CA TYR A 293 -0.74 -3.44 -22.73
C TYR A 293 -0.23 -2.56 -23.88
N SER A 294 -1.09 -2.29 -24.88
CA SER A 294 -0.72 -1.44 -26.01
C SER A 294 -0.58 0.03 -25.62
N ALA A 295 -1.44 0.55 -24.73
CA ALA A 295 -1.33 1.91 -24.22
C ALA A 295 -0.03 2.14 -23.42
N SER A 296 0.49 1.08 -22.79
CA SER A 296 1.78 1.10 -22.07
C SER A 296 3.00 1.17 -23.01
N GLY A 297 2.80 1.15 -24.33
CA GLY A 297 3.87 1.17 -25.32
C GLY A 297 4.58 -0.18 -25.48
N CYS A 298 3.99 -1.27 -24.99
CA CYS A 298 4.61 -2.58 -25.03
C CYS A 298 4.49 -3.26 -26.41
N PRO A 299 5.50 -4.02 -26.84
CA PRO A 299 5.53 -4.62 -28.18
C PRO A 299 4.79 -5.97 -28.24
N SER A 300 4.33 -6.36 -29.43
CA SER A 300 3.63 -7.63 -29.67
C SER A 300 2.33 -7.77 -28.83
N THR A 301 1.82 -9.00 -28.68
CA THR A 301 0.87 -9.34 -27.64
C THR A 301 1.59 -9.63 -26.34
N CYS A 302 0.93 -9.41 -25.19
CA CYS A 302 1.54 -9.64 -23.89
C CYS A 302 2.06 -11.08 -23.73
N VAL A 303 1.24 -12.07 -24.09
CA VAL A 303 1.60 -13.49 -23.95
C VAL A 303 2.79 -13.85 -24.84
N ASP A 304 2.82 -13.37 -26.09
CA ASP A 304 3.95 -13.62 -26.98
C ASP A 304 5.23 -12.95 -26.47
N PHE A 305 5.13 -11.72 -25.96
CA PHE A 305 6.27 -11.03 -25.38
C PHE A 305 6.84 -11.80 -24.17
N VAL A 306 5.97 -12.21 -23.24
CA VAL A 306 6.35 -12.99 -22.06
C VAL A 306 6.94 -14.34 -22.44
N ASN A 307 6.42 -15.01 -23.47
CA ASN A 307 6.96 -16.29 -23.92
C ASN A 307 8.36 -16.15 -24.52
N GLN A 308 8.58 -15.14 -25.36
CA GLN A 308 9.72 -15.10 -26.27
C GLN A 308 10.89 -14.20 -25.81
N ASN A 309 10.71 -13.37 -24.78
CA ASN A 309 11.74 -12.40 -24.36
C ASN A 309 12.19 -12.60 -22.90
N PRO A 310 12.76 -13.76 -22.54
CA PRO A 310 13.15 -14.03 -21.15
C PRO A 310 14.06 -12.96 -20.53
N SER A 311 15.06 -12.47 -21.28
CA SER A 311 16.01 -11.49 -20.77
C SER A 311 15.39 -10.14 -20.41
N ALA A 312 14.21 -9.81 -20.96
CA ALA A 312 13.46 -8.60 -20.61
C ALA A 312 12.99 -8.62 -19.14
N PHE A 313 12.91 -9.80 -18.51
CA PHE A 313 12.48 -9.98 -17.12
C PHE A 313 13.63 -10.02 -16.12
N SER A 314 14.85 -9.66 -16.52
CA SER A 314 15.99 -9.54 -15.59
C SER A 314 15.76 -8.50 -14.48
N GLY A 315 14.95 -7.47 -14.77
CA GLY A 315 14.46 -6.49 -13.79
C GLY A 315 13.15 -6.88 -13.08
N ALA A 316 12.60 -8.06 -13.31
CA ALA A 316 11.32 -8.48 -12.75
C ALA A 316 11.51 -9.16 -11.38
N TYR A 317 11.93 -8.39 -10.38
CA TYR A 317 12.16 -8.88 -9.02
C TYR A 317 11.84 -7.85 -7.94
N PHE A 318 11.37 -8.33 -6.80
CA PHE A 318 11.39 -7.57 -5.55
C PHE A 318 12.72 -7.82 -4.82
N GLU A 319 13.29 -6.76 -4.25
CA GLU A 319 14.35 -6.83 -3.25
C GLU A 319 13.89 -6.13 -1.98
N PHE A 320 13.76 -6.89 -0.89
CA PHE A 320 13.34 -6.38 0.41
C PHE A 320 14.55 -6.25 1.34
N ASN A 321 14.69 -5.08 1.96
CA ASN A 321 15.60 -4.89 3.09
C ASN A 321 14.97 -5.41 4.38
N ARG A 322 13.66 -5.19 4.58
CA ARG A 322 12.93 -5.57 5.79
C ARG A 322 11.41 -5.48 5.60
N LEU A 323 10.69 -6.34 6.33
CA LEU A 323 9.27 -6.13 6.66
C LEU A 323 9.12 -6.05 8.19
N SER A 324 8.61 -4.94 8.72
CA SER A 324 8.33 -4.78 10.16
C SER A 324 6.82 -4.74 10.40
N ILE A 325 6.34 -5.47 11.40
CA ILE A 325 4.92 -5.58 11.72
C ILE A 325 4.69 -5.18 13.18
N TYR A 326 3.61 -4.42 13.43
CA TYR A 326 3.26 -3.88 14.73
C TYR A 326 1.77 -4.08 15.03
N GLN A 327 1.42 -4.32 16.29
CA GLN A 327 0.06 -4.46 16.82
C GLN A 327 -0.07 -3.78 18.19
#